data_AF-A0A0F9SJJ4-F1
#
_entry.id   AF-A0A0F9SJJ4-F1
#
_cell.length_a   1.000
_cell.length_b   1.000
_cell.length_c   1.000
_cell.angle_alpha   90.00
_cell.angle_beta   90.00
_cell.angle_gamma   90.00
#
_symmetry.space_group_name_H-M   'P 1'
#
loop_
_entity.id
_entity.type
_entity.pdbx_description
1 polymer ?
#
loop_
_entity_poly.entity_id
_entity_poly.type
_entity_poly.pdbx_seq_one_letter_code
_entity_poly.pdbx_strand_id
1 'polypeptide(L)'
;MFVAGVGYWIRLVGIEAGPLARFDLMPIWWKMAAPTLAVLYPVAGIGLWMAVGWGSVVWVLIAIVEAVMYLGFPELFGSELLRLGFHVSGLSLLGILRLMAWREGRLARGY
;
A
#
# COMPACT_ATOMS: atom_id res chain seq x y z
N MET A 1 3.14 5.73 1.71
CA MET A 1 1.90 5.72 0.91
C MET A 1 1.96 6.71 -0.25
N PHE A 2 2.08 8.02 0.01
CA PHE A 2 2.12 9.03 -1.06
C PHE A 2 3.24 8.85 -2.07
N VAL A 3 4.48 8.57 -1.64
CA VAL A 3 5.61 8.34 -2.55
C VAL A 3 5.33 7.19 -3.52
N ALA A 4 4.80 6.06 -3.02
CA ALA A 4 4.42 4.94 -3.88
C ALA A 4 3.29 5.32 -4.85
N GLY A 5 2.27 6.04 -4.37
CA GLY A 5 1.17 6.54 -5.22
C GLY A 5 1.67 7.44 -6.35
N VAL A 6 2.53 8.41 -6.04
CA VAL A 6 3.18 9.27 -7.05
C VAL A 6 4.01 8.42 -8.02
N GLY A 7 4.76 7.44 -7.54
CA GLY A 7 5.51 6.50 -8.38
C GLY A 7 4.63 5.76 -9.38
N TYR A 8 3.44 5.31 -8.97
CA TYR A 8 2.49 4.70 -9.90
C TYR A 8 1.92 5.71 -10.90
N TRP A 9 1.58 6.93 -10.46
CA TRP A 9 1.14 8.00 -11.38
C TRP A 9 2.19 8.36 -12.42
N ILE A 10 3.47 8.45 -12.04
CA ILE A 10 4.60 8.66 -12.97
C ILE A 10 4.60 7.60 -14.08
N ARG A 11 4.39 6.32 -13.71
CA ARG A 11 4.31 5.21 -14.68
C ARG A 11 3.10 5.31 -15.61
N LEU A 12 1.96 5.76 -15.08
CA LEU A 12 0.72 5.89 -15.86
C LEU A 12 0.79 7.05 -16.87
N VAL A 13 1.39 8.17 -16.46
CA VAL A 13 1.64 9.32 -17.35
C VAL A 13 2.70 8.99 -18.39
N GLY A 14 3.60 8.04 -18.09
CA GLY A 14 4.63 7.58 -19.02
C GLY A 14 5.83 8.53 -19.12
N ILE A 15 6.19 9.17 -17.99
CA ILE A 15 7.32 10.11 -17.92
C ILE A 15 8.65 9.42 -18.23
N GLU A 16 8.81 8.17 -17.77
CA GLU A 16 10.03 7.39 -17.94
C GLU A 16 9.93 6.46 -19.15
N ALA A 17 11.00 6.36 -19.93
CA ALA A 17 11.09 5.39 -21.03
C ALA A 17 11.42 4.00 -20.48
N GLY A 18 10.44 3.08 -20.47
CA GLY A 18 10.68 1.69 -20.09
C GLY A 18 9.44 0.81 -20.23
N PRO A 19 9.60 -0.51 -20.46
CA PRO A 19 8.47 -1.43 -20.71
C PRO A 19 7.51 -1.55 -19.53
N LEU A 20 7.99 -1.33 -18.30
CA LEU A 20 7.16 -1.27 -17.08
C LEU A 20 6.96 0.15 -16.54
N ALA A 21 7.55 1.15 -17.20
CA ALA A 21 7.49 2.55 -16.80
C ALA A 21 6.48 3.36 -17.62
N ARG A 22 5.87 2.72 -18.62
CA ARG A 22 4.86 3.29 -19.52
C ARG A 22 3.65 2.39 -19.64
N PHE A 23 2.47 2.94 -19.35
CA PHE A 23 1.22 2.18 -19.34
C PHE A 23 0.93 1.45 -20.65
N ASP A 24 1.20 2.08 -21.80
CA ASP A 24 0.95 1.49 -23.12
C ASP A 24 1.82 0.25 -23.39
N LEU A 25 3.05 0.26 -22.89
CA LEU A 25 4.03 -0.82 -23.06
C LEU A 25 3.89 -1.96 -22.04
N MET A 26 3.19 -1.72 -20.94
CA MET A 26 3.03 -2.72 -19.88
C MET A 26 2.28 -3.97 -20.37
N PRO A 27 2.64 -5.15 -19.85
CA PRO A 27 1.82 -6.34 -20.01
C PRO A 27 0.47 -6.19 -19.28
N ILE A 28 -0.52 -6.99 -19.66
CA ILE A 28 -1.91 -6.81 -19.21
C ILE A 28 -2.07 -6.85 -17.69
N TRP A 29 -1.32 -7.70 -16.99
CA TRP A 29 -1.38 -7.78 -15.52
C TRP A 29 -0.90 -6.50 -14.84
N TRP A 30 0.14 -5.84 -15.37
CA TRP A 30 0.58 -4.53 -14.89
C TRP A 30 -0.38 -3.40 -15.28
N LYS A 31 -1.04 -3.49 -16.43
CA LYS A 31 -2.11 -2.56 -16.83
C LYS A 31 -3.32 -2.60 -15.89
N MET A 32 -3.55 -3.73 -15.22
CA MET A 32 -4.56 -3.83 -14.15
C MET A 32 -4.01 -3.32 -12.81
N ALA A 33 -2.83 -3.78 -12.41
CA ALA A 33 -2.28 -3.48 -11.09
C ALA A 33 -1.90 -1.99 -10.92
N ALA A 34 -1.28 -1.37 -11.93
CA ALA A 34 -0.74 -0.01 -11.80
C ALA A 34 -1.82 1.06 -11.57
N PRO A 35 -2.93 1.12 -12.34
CA PRO A 35 -4.02 2.05 -12.06
C PRO A 35 -4.68 1.81 -10.70
N THR A 36 -4.91 0.54 -10.34
CA THR A 36 -5.50 0.20 -9.04
C THR A 36 -4.62 0.72 -7.90
N LEU A 37 -3.32 0.43 -7.93
CA LEU A 37 -2.40 0.90 -6.90
C LEU A 37 -2.22 2.43 -6.93
N ALA A 38 -2.24 3.07 -8.10
CA ALA A 38 -2.18 4.53 -8.25
C ALA A 38 -3.32 5.25 -7.52
N VAL A 39 -4.50 4.62 -7.42
CA VAL A 39 -5.65 5.15 -6.68
C VAL A 39 -5.60 4.75 -5.21
N LEU A 40 -5.34 3.47 -4.91
CA LEU A 40 -5.38 2.97 -3.53
C LEU A 40 -4.34 3.64 -2.64
N TYR A 41 -3.13 3.89 -3.14
CA TYR A 41 -2.04 4.47 -2.34
C TYR A 41 -2.34 5.88 -1.81
N PRO A 42 -2.77 6.85 -2.63
CA PRO A 42 -3.22 8.15 -2.15
C PRO A 42 -4.43 8.07 -1.22
N VAL A 43 -5.38 7.19 -1.52
CA VAL A 43 -6.57 6.96 -0.68
C VAL A 43 -6.15 6.48 0.70
N ALA A 44 -5.36 5.40 0.81
CA ALA A 44 -4.81 4.96 2.09
C ALA A 44 -3.99 6.08 2.78
N GLY A 45 -3.18 6.81 2.01
CA GLY A 45 -2.38 7.93 2.52
C GLY A 45 -3.23 9.01 3.20
N ILE A 46 -4.27 9.51 2.54
CA ILE A 46 -5.13 10.56 3.11
C ILE A 46 -5.98 10.03 4.27
N GLY A 47 -6.46 8.79 4.20
CA GLY A 47 -7.22 8.17 5.28
C GLY A 47 -6.38 8.03 6.55
N LEU A 48 -5.11 7.63 6.43
CA LEU A 48 -4.17 7.56 7.54
C LEU A 48 -3.78 8.95 8.06
N TRP A 49 -3.56 9.92 7.15
CA TRP A 49 -3.22 11.30 7.52
C TRP A 49 -4.32 11.98 8.34
N MET A 50 -5.58 11.78 7.95
CA MET A 50 -6.74 12.32 8.64
C MET A 50 -7.19 11.46 9.83
N ALA A 51 -6.43 10.41 10.18
CA ALA A 51 -6.74 9.46 11.25
C ALA A 51 -8.14 8.80 11.13
N VAL A 52 -8.64 8.63 9.90
CA VAL A 52 -9.96 8.03 9.65
C VAL A 52 -9.82 6.50 9.57
N GLY A 53 -10.77 5.78 10.16
CA GLY A 53 -10.71 4.31 10.30
C GLY A 53 -10.52 3.54 8.98
N TRP A 54 -11.05 4.05 7.86
CA TRP A 54 -10.94 3.39 6.56
C TRP A 54 -9.51 3.41 6.00
N GLY A 55 -8.64 4.36 6.40
CA GLY A 55 -7.27 4.45 5.88
C GLY A 55 -6.44 3.20 6.19
N SER A 56 -6.60 2.66 7.40
CA SER A 56 -5.97 1.41 7.81
C SER A 56 -6.49 0.21 7.02
N VAL A 57 -7.80 0.17 6.72
CA VAL A 57 -8.43 -0.90 5.94
C VAL A 57 -7.88 -0.92 4.50
N VAL A 58 -7.83 0.24 3.85
CA VAL A 58 -7.29 0.36 2.49
C VAL A 58 -5.80 0.03 2.46
N TRP A 59 -5.03 0.41 3.49
CA TRP A 59 -3.62 0.04 3.58
C TRP A 59 -3.42 -1.47 3.68
N VAL A 60 -4.22 -2.17 4.50
CA VAL A 60 -4.17 -3.64 4.59
C VAL A 60 -4.52 -4.27 3.24
N LEU A 61 -5.53 -3.75 2.53
CA LEU A 61 -5.86 -4.22 1.19
C LEU A 61 -4.67 -4.09 0.22
N ILE A 62 -3.99 -2.93 0.20
CA ILE A 62 -2.77 -2.73 -0.62
C ILE A 62 -1.70 -3.75 -0.25
N ALA A 63 -1.45 -3.95 1.05
CA ALA A 63 -0.44 -4.90 1.51
C ALA A 63 -0.75 -6.33 1.05
N ILE A 64 -2.02 -6.75 1.08
CA ILE A 64 -2.46 -8.06 0.58
C ILE A 64 -2.27 -8.15 -0.93
N VAL A 65 -2.69 -7.13 -1.69
CA VAL A 65 -2.52 -7.09 -3.15
C VAL A 65 -1.05 -7.23 -3.52
N GLU A 66 -0.16 -6.45 -2.90
CA GLU A 66 1.27 -6.51 -3.20
C GLU A 66 1.92 -7.80 -2.68
N ALA A 67 1.45 -8.37 -1.57
CA ALA A 67 1.90 -9.70 -1.13
C ALA A 67 1.53 -10.77 -2.16
N VAL A 68 0.31 -10.75 -2.70
CA VAL A 68 -0.10 -11.67 -3.77
C VAL A 68 0.73 -11.45 -5.03
N MET A 69 0.99 -10.19 -5.42
CA MET A 69 1.82 -9.89 -6.58
C MET A 69 3.24 -10.43 -6.43
N TYR A 70 3.94 -10.08 -5.35
CA TYR A 70 5.39 -10.34 -5.23
C TYR A 70 5.75 -11.68 -4.58
N LEU A 71 4.84 -12.29 -3.79
CA LEU A 71 5.06 -13.62 -3.22
C LEU A 71 4.27 -14.71 -3.94
N GLY A 72 3.06 -14.40 -4.43
CA GLY A 72 2.20 -15.35 -5.13
C GLY A 72 2.54 -15.51 -6.61
N PHE A 73 2.85 -14.40 -7.29
CA PHE A 73 3.16 -14.38 -8.72
C PHE A 73 4.49 -13.67 -9.05
N PRO A 74 5.61 -14.05 -8.42
CA PRO A 74 6.90 -13.37 -8.61
C PRO A 74 7.41 -13.42 -10.05
N GLU A 75 7.04 -14.44 -10.84
CA GLU A 75 7.40 -14.52 -12.26
C GLU A 75 6.73 -13.42 -13.12
N LEU A 76 5.57 -12.91 -12.69
CA LEU A 76 4.83 -11.86 -13.41
C LEU A 76 5.19 -10.44 -12.96
N PHE A 77 5.45 -10.28 -11.65
CA PHE A 77 5.62 -8.96 -11.03
C PHE A 77 7.05 -8.69 -10.52
N GLY A 78 7.93 -9.69 -10.57
CA GLY A 78 9.25 -9.63 -9.95
C GLY A 78 9.20 -9.77 -8.44
N SER A 79 10.32 -9.50 -7.78
CA SER A 79 10.46 -9.55 -6.32
C SER A 79 10.73 -8.17 -5.74
N GLU A 80 9.86 -7.69 -4.86
CA GLU A 80 9.97 -6.37 -4.20
C GLU A 80 9.85 -6.53 -2.67
N LEU A 81 10.72 -7.37 -2.09
CA LEU A 81 10.72 -7.70 -0.65
C LEU A 81 10.84 -6.48 0.25
N LEU A 82 11.61 -5.47 -0.17
CA LEU A 82 11.76 -4.23 0.58
C LEU A 82 10.42 -3.52 0.77
N ARG A 83 9.61 -3.47 -0.28
CA ARG A 83 8.28 -2.86 -0.24
C ARG A 83 7.36 -3.61 0.72
N LEU A 84 7.33 -4.93 0.65
CA LEU A 84 6.59 -5.76 1.59
C LEU A 84 7.05 -5.53 3.04
N GLY A 85 8.36 -5.38 3.26
CA GLY A 85 8.94 -5.03 4.57
C GLY A 85 8.42 -3.69 5.12
N PHE A 86 8.22 -2.69 4.26
CA PHE A 86 7.58 -1.42 4.66
C PHE A 86 6.11 -1.60 5.08
N HIS A 87 5.35 -2.46 4.41
CA HIS A 87 3.97 -2.77 4.83
C HIS A 87 3.95 -3.47 6.18
N VAL A 88 4.76 -4.51 6.36
CA VAL A 88 4.83 -5.28 7.60
C VAL A 88 5.23 -4.38 8.77
N SER A 89 6.30 -3.59 8.62
CA SER A 89 6.76 -2.69 9.68
C SER A 89 5.72 -1.62 10.02
N GLY A 90 5.14 -0.97 9.02
CA GLY A 90 4.12 0.07 9.23
C GLY A 90 2.83 -0.44 9.85
N LEU A 91 2.32 -1.59 9.39
CA LEU A 91 1.12 -2.22 9.97
C LEU A 91 1.39 -2.74 11.39
N SER A 92 2.59 -3.24 11.66
CA SER A 92 2.99 -3.65 13.01
C SER A 92 2.98 -2.46 13.97
N LEU A 93 3.59 -1.33 13.56
CA LEU A 93 3.56 -0.10 14.35
C LEU A 93 2.12 0.37 14.61
N LEU A 94 1.29 0.41 13.57
CA LEU A 94 -0.13 0.76 13.71
C LEU A 94 -0.86 -0.17 14.68
N GLY A 95 -0.64 -1.48 14.57
CA GLY A 95 -1.22 -2.48 15.47
C GLY A 95 -0.81 -2.26 16.92
N ILE A 96 0.46 -1.96 17.17
CA ILE A 96 0.97 -1.63 18.51
C ILE A 96 0.29 -0.38 19.06
N LEU A 97 0.21 0.70 18.27
CA LEU A 97 -0.44 1.95 18.68
C LEU A 97 -1.93 1.73 19.02
N ARG A 98 -2.65 0.96 18.20
CA ARG A 98 -4.06 0.62 18.44
C ARG A 98 -4.23 -0.22 19.70
N LEU A 99 -3.32 -1.18 19.93
CA LEU A 99 -3.33 -2.01 21.13
C LEU A 99 -3.09 -1.19 22.40
N MET A 100 -2.13 -0.26 22.36
CA MET A 100 -1.85 0.66 23.48
C MET A 100 -3.05 1.54 23.80
N ALA A 101 -3.64 2.19 22.79
CA ALA A 101 -4.84 3.01 22.96
C ALA A 101 -6.03 2.22 23.55
N TRP A 102 -6.20 0.97 23.12
CA TRP A 102 -7.23 0.10 23.70
C TRP A 102 -6.94 -0.28 25.16
N ARG A 103 -5.67 -0.51 25.52
CA ARG A 103 -5.27 -0.80 26.90
C ARG A 103 -5.54 0.39 27.82
N GLU A 104 -5.12 1.59 27.43
CA GLU A 104 -5.36 2.83 28.18
C GLU A 104 -6.85 3.09 28.39
N GLY A 105 -7.65 2.95 27.33
CA GLY A 105 -9.10 3.12 27.42
C GLY A 105 -9.81 2.08 28.28
N ARG A 106 -9.20 0.91 28.55
CA ARG A 106 -9.73 -0.05 29.53
C ARG A 106 -9.36 0.30 30.96
N LEU A 107 -8.13 0.78 31.18
CA LEU A 107 -7.67 1.22 32.51
C LEU A 107 -8.48 2.43 33.01
N ALA A 108 -8.76 3.40 32.13
CA ALA A 108 -9.56 4.58 32.48
C ALA A 108 -11.05 4.30 32.76
N ARG A 109 -11.58 3.14 32.32
CA ARG A 109 -12.97 2.72 32.57
C ARG A 109 -13.16 1.85 33.82
N GLY A 110 -12.05 1.46 34.47
CA GLY A 110 -12.06 0.66 35.70
C GLY A 110 -11.94 1.49 36.98
N TYR A 111 -11.78 2.81 36.87
CA TYR A 111 -11.94 3.81 37.94
C TYR A 111 -13.31 4.48 37.79
#